data_AF-A0A235F4B1-F1
#
_entry.id   AF-A0A235F4B1-F1
#
_cell.length_a   1.000
_cell.length_b   1.000
_cell.length_c   1.000
_cell.angle_alpha   90.00
_cell.angle_beta   90.00
_cell.angle_gamma   90.00
#
_symmetry.space_group_name_H-M   'P 1'
#
loop_
_entity.id
_entity.type
_entity.pdbx_description
1 polymer ?
#
loop_
_entity_poly.entity_id
_entity_poly.type
_entity_poly.pdbx_seq_one_letter_code
_entity_poly.pdbx_strand_id
1 'polypeptide(L)'
;MRTYVISGLVLSFLLAGCQQKAADPSLGNHSMKQTSKDMEYQIGSNKWPELIKQNATDEVMEAYQFALDKPEVLNNMPCYCGCFEEDGHTSNTNCFVESVDGNIAMLDDMGLG
;
A
#
# COMPACT_ATOMS: atom_id res chain seq x y z
N MET A 1 27.85 58.71 15.25
CA MET A 1 26.69 59.34 15.94
C MET A 1 25.66 59.70 14.87
N ARG A 2 24.36 59.62 15.23
CA ARG A 2 23.14 59.84 14.43
C ARG A 2 22.55 58.60 13.76
N THR A 3 21.85 57.87 14.63
CA THR A 3 20.56 57.21 14.46
C THR A 3 19.70 57.74 13.30
N TYR A 4 19.37 56.87 12.35
CA TYR A 4 18.13 56.93 11.57
C TYR A 4 17.29 55.71 11.94
N VAL A 5 16.75 55.78 13.15
CA VAL A 5 15.67 54.94 13.64
C VAL A 5 14.38 55.63 13.20
N ILE A 6 13.50 54.88 12.54
CA ILE A 6 12.11 55.23 12.21
C ILE A 6 11.91 56.13 10.97
N SER A 7 11.85 55.48 9.82
CA SER A 7 10.91 55.80 8.72
C SER A 7 10.38 54.43 8.28
N GLY A 8 9.23 53.93 8.76
CA GLY A 8 7.94 54.58 8.80
C GLY A 8 7.04 53.84 7.81
N LEU A 9 5.94 53.27 8.30
CA LEU A 9 4.92 52.47 7.61
C LEU A 9 5.35 51.04 7.19
N VAL A 10 4.98 49.98 7.92
CA VAL A 10 3.62 49.45 8.10
C VAL A 10 2.93 49.23 6.75
N LEU A 11 2.90 47.98 6.26
CA LEU A 11 1.63 47.27 6.07
C LEU A 11 1.87 45.78 5.79
N SER A 12 1.46 44.98 6.77
CA SER A 12 1.01 43.59 6.73
C SER A 12 0.75 42.95 5.36
N PHE A 13 1.45 41.85 5.09
CA PHE A 13 0.85 40.68 4.44
C PHE A 13 1.20 39.43 5.26
N LEU A 14 0.53 39.29 6.40
CA LEU A 14 0.28 37.99 7.02
C LEU A 14 -0.74 37.28 6.13
N LEU A 15 -0.26 36.55 5.11
CA LEU A 15 -1.06 35.49 4.51
C LEU A 15 -0.98 34.28 5.44
N ALA A 16 -1.76 34.32 6.52
CA ALA A 16 -2.16 33.14 7.25
C ALA A 16 -3.12 32.34 6.34
N GLY A 17 -2.56 31.51 5.47
CA GLY A 17 -3.30 30.50 4.75
C GLY A 17 -3.48 29.27 5.63
N CYS A 18 -4.53 29.24 6.46
CA CYS A 18 -5.08 27.97 6.94
C CYS A 18 -6.13 27.52 5.92
N GLN A 19 -5.81 26.51 5.10
CA GLN A 19 -6.84 25.74 4.40
C GLN A 19 -6.98 24.38 5.07
N GLN A 20 -7.95 24.30 5.98
CA GLN A 20 -8.43 23.06 6.58
C GLN A 20 -9.95 23.04 6.53
N LYS A 21 -10.49 22.32 5.54
CA LYS A 21 -11.79 21.61 5.57
C LYS A 21 -11.95 20.89 4.21
N ALA A 22 -12.23 19.60 4.10
CA ALA A 22 -12.68 18.63 5.07
C ALA A 22 -11.84 17.35 4.94
N ALA A 23 -11.56 16.72 6.06
CA ALA A 23 -11.38 15.27 6.07
C ALA A 23 -12.70 14.68 5.57
N ASP A 24 -12.67 14.09 4.39
CA ASP A 24 -13.58 13.03 4.01
C ASP A 24 -12.91 11.74 4.48
N PRO A 25 -13.32 11.12 5.60
CA PRO A 25 -12.79 9.82 5.99
C PRO A 25 -13.59 8.77 5.22
N SER A 26 -13.35 8.65 3.92
CA SER A 26 -13.94 7.56 3.13
C SER A 26 -12.97 6.79 2.25
N LEU A 27 -11.67 7.10 2.24
CA LEU A 27 -10.66 6.23 1.62
C LEU A 27 -9.33 6.36 2.38
N GLY A 28 -8.74 5.22 2.76
CA GLY A 28 -7.46 5.18 3.48
C GLY A 28 -7.57 4.62 4.89
N ASN A 29 -8.45 3.65 5.12
CA ASN A 29 -8.26 2.67 6.19
C ASN A 29 -7.83 1.36 5.53
N HIS A 30 -6.52 1.16 5.30
CA HIS A 30 -5.92 -0.17 5.13
C HIS A 30 -5.94 -0.91 6.47
N SER A 31 -7.14 -1.06 7.02
CA SER A 31 -7.40 -1.81 8.22
C SER A 31 -8.72 -2.53 8.04
N MET A 32 -8.75 -3.45 7.09
CA MET A 32 -9.60 -4.63 7.28
C MET A 32 -8.86 -5.57 8.24
N LYS A 33 -9.02 -5.27 9.53
CA LYS A 33 -8.61 -6.10 10.68
C LYS A 33 -9.48 -7.37 10.81
N GLN A 34 -9.86 -7.96 9.69
CA GLN A 34 -10.61 -9.19 9.51
C GLN A 34 -10.02 -9.73 8.19
N THR A 35 -8.95 -10.52 8.12
CA THR A 35 -8.88 -11.91 8.55
C THR A 35 -7.55 -12.49 8.02
N SER A 36 -6.50 -12.56 8.86
CA SER A 36 -5.25 -13.22 8.44
C SER A 36 -5.49 -14.68 8.01
N LYS A 37 -6.55 -15.33 8.53
CA LYS A 37 -6.90 -16.69 8.13
C LYS A 37 -7.55 -16.78 6.74
N ASP A 38 -8.18 -15.71 6.24
CA ASP A 38 -8.91 -15.81 4.97
C ASP A 38 -7.98 -15.70 3.78
N MET A 39 -6.76 -15.19 3.96
CA MET A 39 -5.72 -15.08 2.93
C MET A 39 -4.66 -16.17 2.99
N GLU A 40 -4.78 -17.15 3.90
CA GLU A 40 -3.92 -18.33 3.89
C GLU A 40 -4.17 -19.16 2.63
N TYR A 41 -3.09 -19.51 1.94
CA TYR A 41 -3.10 -20.37 0.77
C TYR A 41 -2.09 -21.50 0.92
N GLN A 42 -2.55 -22.74 0.74
CA GLN A 42 -1.65 -23.89 0.68
C GLN A 42 -1.03 -23.98 -0.71
N ILE A 43 0.30 -23.85 -0.79
CA ILE A 43 1.06 -23.89 -2.05
C ILE A 43 0.81 -25.22 -2.78
N GLY A 44 0.45 -25.13 -4.07
CA GLY A 44 0.10 -26.27 -4.91
C GLY A 44 -1.33 -26.78 -4.71
N SER A 45 -2.15 -26.11 -3.90
CA SER A 45 -3.57 -26.42 -3.78
C SER A 45 -4.41 -25.69 -4.84
N ASN A 46 -5.63 -26.15 -5.06
CA ASN A 46 -6.64 -25.43 -5.84
C ASN A 46 -7.69 -24.73 -4.96
N LYS A 47 -7.39 -24.58 -3.65
CA LYS A 47 -8.31 -24.01 -2.66
C LYS A 47 -7.90 -22.58 -2.36
N TRP A 48 -8.34 -21.67 -3.22
CA TRP A 48 -8.09 -20.24 -3.08
C TRP A 48 -8.94 -19.59 -1.96
N PRO A 49 -8.41 -18.57 -1.27
CA PRO A 49 -9.17 -17.62 -0.47
C PRO A 49 -10.47 -17.17 -1.12
N GLU A 50 -11.52 -16.99 -0.33
CA GLU A 50 -12.81 -16.55 -0.84
C GLU A 50 -12.72 -15.13 -1.45
N LEU A 51 -11.95 -14.23 -0.81
CA LEU A 51 -11.73 -12.88 -1.31
C LEU A 51 -11.10 -12.90 -2.71
N ILE A 52 -10.07 -13.72 -2.92
CA ILE A 52 -9.41 -13.88 -4.21
C ILE A 52 -10.37 -14.47 -5.24
N LYS A 53 -11.09 -15.56 -4.93
CA LYS A 53 -12.04 -16.20 -5.86
C LYS A 53 -13.17 -15.28 -6.32
N GLN A 54 -13.62 -14.37 -5.45
CA GLN A 54 -14.75 -13.48 -5.74
C GLN A 54 -14.34 -12.25 -6.54
N ASN A 55 -13.10 -11.78 -6.39
CA ASN A 55 -12.69 -10.46 -6.88
C ASN A 55 -11.58 -10.50 -7.94
N ALA A 56 -10.81 -11.59 -8.03
CA ALA A 56 -9.76 -11.70 -9.04
C ALA A 56 -10.35 -12.05 -10.41
N THR A 57 -9.85 -11.39 -11.47
CA THR A 57 -10.01 -11.89 -12.84
C THR A 57 -9.10 -13.10 -13.08
N ASP A 58 -9.30 -13.81 -14.20
CA ASP A 58 -8.41 -14.93 -14.56
C ASP A 58 -6.95 -14.48 -14.65
N GLU A 59 -6.69 -13.29 -15.20
CA GLU A 59 -5.32 -12.72 -15.27
C GLU A 59 -4.75 -12.39 -13.89
N VAL A 60 -5.58 -11.90 -12.96
CA VAL A 60 -5.15 -11.63 -11.58
C VAL A 60 -4.86 -12.95 -10.85
N MET A 61 -5.69 -13.97 -11.03
CA MET A 61 -5.44 -15.32 -10.50
C MET A 61 -4.11 -15.89 -11.01
N GLU A 62 -3.83 -15.73 -12.31
CA GLU A 62 -2.55 -16.11 -12.91
C GLU A 62 -1.37 -15.34 -12.30
N ALA A 63 -1.54 -14.04 -12.00
CA ALA A 63 -0.52 -13.24 -11.36
C ALA A 63 -0.22 -13.72 -9.92
N TYR A 64 -1.25 -14.05 -9.12
CA TYR A 64 -1.05 -14.67 -7.80
C TYR A 64 -0.30 -16.00 -7.90
N GLN A 65 -0.70 -16.86 -8.85
CA GLN A 65 -0.01 -18.14 -9.06
C GLN A 65 1.45 -17.92 -9.48
N PHE A 66 1.71 -16.96 -10.38
CA PHE A 66 3.06 -16.62 -10.81
C PHE A 66 3.93 -16.11 -9.66
N ALA A 67 3.37 -15.28 -8.78
CA ALA A 67 4.08 -14.78 -7.60
C ALA A 67 4.49 -15.90 -6.63
N LEU A 68 3.66 -16.94 -6.51
CA LEU A 68 3.96 -18.12 -5.70
C LEU A 68 4.99 -19.06 -6.36
N ASP A 69 4.91 -19.25 -7.67
CA ASP A 69 5.76 -20.20 -8.41
C ASP A 69 7.13 -19.63 -8.81
N LYS A 70 7.21 -18.31 -8.99
CA LYS A 70 8.37 -17.57 -9.49
C LYS A 70 8.66 -16.30 -8.67
N PRO A 71 8.69 -16.36 -7.32
CA PRO A 71 8.96 -15.18 -6.50
C PRO A 71 10.32 -14.57 -6.83
N GLU A 72 11.31 -15.36 -7.26
CA GLU A 72 12.63 -14.85 -7.67
C GLU A 72 12.57 -13.89 -8.87
N VAL A 73 11.59 -14.06 -9.75
CA VAL A 73 11.40 -13.17 -10.89
C VAL A 73 10.84 -11.83 -10.40
N LEU A 74 9.77 -11.88 -9.59
CA LEU A 74 9.11 -10.68 -9.08
C LEU A 74 9.93 -9.95 -8.02
N ASN A 75 10.79 -10.65 -7.27
CA ASN A 75 11.73 -10.05 -6.30
C ASN A 75 12.73 -9.11 -6.98
N ASN A 76 13.03 -9.32 -8.27
CA ASN A 76 13.89 -8.45 -9.06
C ASN A 76 13.11 -7.29 -9.72
N MET A 77 11.79 -7.24 -9.57
CA MET A 77 10.94 -6.18 -10.09
C MET A 77 10.58 -5.23 -8.93
N PRO A 78 11.06 -3.98 -8.95
CA PRO A 78 10.75 -3.02 -7.90
C PRO A 78 9.26 -2.67 -7.88
N CYS A 79 8.71 -2.54 -6.67
CA CYS A 79 7.36 -2.05 -6.46
C CYS A 79 7.33 -0.51 -6.52
N TYR A 80 6.35 0.04 -7.22
CA TYR A 80 6.18 1.50 -7.38
C TYR A 80 4.86 2.02 -6.80
N CYS A 81 4.18 1.21 -5.97
CA CYS A 81 2.91 1.58 -5.34
C CYS A 81 3.08 2.67 -4.26
N GLY A 82 4.30 2.92 -3.79
CA GLY A 82 4.59 3.91 -2.74
C GLY A 82 4.38 3.40 -1.31
N CYS A 83 4.05 2.12 -1.12
CA CYS A 83 3.79 1.50 0.18
C CYS A 83 5.04 1.01 0.94
N PHE A 84 6.26 1.32 0.47
CA PHE A 84 7.49 0.81 1.09
C PHE A 84 7.63 1.23 2.56
N GLU A 85 7.36 2.50 2.89
CA GLU A 85 7.53 3.01 4.26
C GLU A 85 6.46 2.50 5.23
N GLU A 86 5.26 2.21 4.72
CA GLU A 86 4.10 1.83 5.53
C GLU A 86 4.06 0.31 5.77
N ASP A 87 4.28 -0.48 4.70
CA ASP A 87 4.09 -1.94 4.70
C ASP A 87 5.40 -2.73 4.53
N GLY A 88 6.52 -2.05 4.25
CA GLY A 88 7.82 -2.70 4.05
C GLY A 88 7.95 -3.45 2.71
N HIS A 89 7.07 -3.18 1.75
CA HIS A 89 7.06 -3.86 0.45
C HIS A 89 8.25 -3.46 -0.41
N THR A 90 9.12 -4.43 -0.71
CA THR A 90 10.40 -4.20 -1.41
C THR A 90 10.36 -4.55 -2.90
N SER A 91 9.38 -5.35 -3.32
CA SER A 91 9.27 -5.86 -4.68
C SER A 91 7.84 -6.16 -5.08
N ASN A 92 7.60 -6.44 -6.36
CA ASN A 92 6.28 -6.84 -6.85
C ASN A 92 5.75 -8.13 -6.23
N THR A 93 6.62 -9.00 -5.68
CA THR A 93 6.17 -10.19 -4.95
C THR A 93 5.27 -9.80 -3.78
N ASN A 94 5.60 -8.70 -3.10
CA ASN A 94 4.85 -8.23 -1.93
C ASN A 94 3.44 -7.73 -2.27
N CYS A 95 3.14 -7.45 -3.55
CA CYS A 95 1.77 -7.15 -3.96
C CYS A 95 0.83 -8.36 -3.89
N PHE A 96 1.38 -9.59 -3.88
CA PHE A 96 0.59 -10.83 -3.96
C PHE A 96 0.83 -11.77 -2.78
N VAL A 97 2.03 -11.74 -2.19
CA VAL A 97 2.45 -12.67 -1.13
C VAL A 97 3.11 -11.86 -0.02
N GLU A 98 2.46 -11.83 1.14
CA GLU A 98 2.96 -11.18 2.35
C GLU A 98 4.08 -12.02 2.99
N SER A 99 3.86 -13.33 3.14
CA SER A 99 4.84 -14.24 3.74
C SER A 99 4.64 -15.70 3.32
N VAL A 100 5.66 -16.53 3.55
CA VAL A 100 5.58 -17.98 3.34
C VAL A 100 6.20 -18.70 4.54
N ASP A 101 5.44 -19.61 5.15
CA ASP A 101 5.90 -20.53 6.19
C ASP A 101 5.68 -21.99 5.76
N GLY A 102 6.77 -22.66 5.43
CA GLY A 102 6.75 -24.01 4.86
C GLY A 102 5.98 -24.04 3.54
N ASN A 103 4.79 -24.64 3.56
CA ASN A 103 3.93 -24.78 2.37
C ASN A 103 2.63 -23.98 2.48
N ILE A 104 2.58 -23.02 3.42
CA ILE A 104 1.49 -22.07 3.60
C ILE A 104 2.02 -20.69 3.22
N ALA A 105 1.36 -20.03 2.27
CA ALA A 105 1.59 -18.65 1.92
C ALA A 105 0.48 -17.79 2.54
N MET A 106 0.85 -16.64 3.09
CA MET A 106 -0.08 -15.57 3.37
C MET A 106 -0.16 -14.68 2.12
N LEU A 107 -1.33 -14.62 1.49
CA LEU A 107 -1.55 -13.78 0.32
C LEU A 107 -1.86 -12.34 0.73
N ASP A 108 -1.48 -11.41 -0.14
CA ASP A 108 -1.77 -9.98 0.03
C ASP A 108 -2.93 -9.58 -0.88
N ASP A 109 -3.87 -8.74 -0.41
CA ASP A 109 -5.06 -8.33 -1.17
C ASP A 109 -4.81 -7.14 -2.12
N MET A 110 -3.67 -6.45 -2.01
CA MET A 110 -3.28 -5.37 -2.93
C MET A 110 -3.21 -5.83 -4.39
N GLY A 111 -2.92 -7.12 -4.63
CA GLY A 111 -2.90 -7.72 -5.97
C GLY A 111 -4.25 -7.73 -6.68
N LEU A 112 -5.35 -7.48 -5.97
CA LEU A 112 -6.69 -7.35 -6.54
C LEU A 112 -6.96 -5.98 -7.17
N GLY A 113 -6.15 -4.97 -6.86
CA GLY A 113 -6.30 -3.59 -7.35
C GLY A 113 -6.96 -2.64 -6.35
#